data_AF-A0A5S9NGD1-F1
#
_entry.id   AF-A0A5S9NGD1-F1
#
_cell.length_a   1.000
_cell.length_b   1.000
_cell.length_c   1.000
_cell.angle_alpha   90.00
_cell.angle_beta   90.00
_cell.angle_gamma   90.00
#
_symmetry.space_group_name_H-M   'P 1'
#
loop_
_entity.id
_entity.type
_entity.pdbx_description
1 polymer ?
#
loop_
_entity_poly.entity_id
_entity_poly.type
_entity_poly.pdbx_seq_one_letter_code
_entity_poly.pdbx_strand_id
1 'polypeptide(L)'
;MSTDYTIKDSSVKAISSYSSNQLNSLLKPIILPRARSGIHHVFKSIEIGVTVTTRLAYHQQLNDALYELCAQTVPLQNTNIKESNEELLSLFSALELCFANGDDYTPIGQQIITRIVSHYPAITPQVHRDLFWFYGGDCLHFLSDDEIQKYQTLEERYYDLSKTDSDACYRNLRAQIFNMH
;
A
#
# COMPACT_ATOMS: atom_id res chain seq x y z
N MET A 1 -33.69 35.43 -35.01
CA MET A 1 -34.05 35.48 -33.58
C MET A 1 -33.22 34.42 -32.88
N SER A 2 -32.13 34.83 -32.25
CA SER A 2 -31.24 33.98 -31.47
C SER A 2 -31.83 33.76 -30.08
N THR A 3 -31.73 32.53 -29.57
CA THR A 3 -31.85 32.24 -28.14
C THR A 3 -30.69 31.33 -27.75
N ASP A 4 -29.67 31.96 -27.18
CA ASP A 4 -28.60 31.36 -26.40
C ASP A 4 -29.17 30.55 -25.23
N TYR A 5 -28.74 29.29 -25.11
CA TYR A 5 -28.88 28.52 -23.87
C TYR A 5 -27.52 28.48 -23.17
N THR A 6 -27.34 29.38 -22.21
CA THR A 6 -26.21 29.38 -21.27
C THR A 6 -26.42 28.26 -20.24
N ILE A 7 -25.62 27.19 -20.32
CA ILE A 7 -25.50 26.22 -19.23
C ILE A 7 -24.73 26.88 -18.09
N LYS A 8 -25.41 27.16 -16.98
CA LYS A 8 -24.77 27.65 -15.74
C LYS A 8 -24.07 26.49 -15.04
N ASP A 9 -22.77 26.44 -15.24
CA ASP A 9 -21.82 25.63 -14.47
C ASP A 9 -21.96 25.96 -12.97
N SER A 10 -22.64 25.08 -12.23
CA SER A 10 -22.90 25.22 -10.79
C SER A 10 -22.29 24.07 -9.97
N SER A 11 -21.47 23.22 -10.60
CA SER A 11 -20.86 22.05 -9.94
C SER A 11 -19.45 22.34 -9.40
N VAL A 12 -18.87 23.52 -9.66
CA VAL A 12 -17.49 23.85 -9.27
C VAL A 12 -17.40 24.61 -7.93
N LYS A 13 -18.51 24.89 -7.24
CA LYS A 13 -18.51 25.72 -6.00
C LYS A 13 -18.68 24.98 -4.66
N ALA A 14 -18.60 23.65 -4.61
CA ALA A 14 -18.74 22.90 -3.36
C ALA A 14 -17.42 22.41 -2.73
N ILE A 15 -16.24 22.79 -3.25
CA ILE A 15 -14.94 22.30 -2.74
C ILE A 15 -14.24 23.33 -1.80
N SER A 16 -14.87 24.47 -1.50
CA SER A 16 -14.18 25.60 -0.84
C SER A 16 -14.44 25.78 0.67
N SER A 17 -14.85 24.75 1.43
CA SER A 17 -15.09 24.96 2.88
C SER A 17 -14.63 23.85 3.83
N TYR A 18 -13.73 22.96 3.42
CA TYR A 18 -13.07 22.07 4.38
C TYR A 18 -11.88 22.79 5.01
N SER A 19 -12.13 23.34 6.21
CA SER A 19 -11.12 23.95 7.07
C SER A 19 -9.98 22.96 7.33
N SER A 20 -8.76 23.38 6.97
CA SER A 20 -7.50 22.64 7.05
C SER A 20 -7.14 22.09 8.43
N ASN A 21 -7.91 22.42 9.48
CA ASN A 21 -7.62 22.05 10.86
C ASN A 21 -8.24 20.71 11.31
N GLN A 22 -9.16 20.11 10.56
CA GLN A 22 -9.77 18.82 10.94
C GLN A 22 -9.07 17.58 10.32
N LEU A 23 -8.39 17.73 9.17
CA LEU A 23 -7.61 16.64 8.55
C LEU A 23 -6.36 16.24 9.36
N ASN A 24 -5.84 17.14 10.20
CA ASN A 24 -4.62 16.88 10.98
C ASN A 24 -4.86 15.98 12.22
N SER A 25 -6.11 15.76 12.64
CA SER A 25 -6.39 14.95 13.84
C SER A 25 -6.41 13.45 13.58
N LEU A 26 -6.59 13.01 12.33
CA LEU A 26 -6.59 11.60 11.92
C LEU A 26 -5.28 11.17 11.24
N LEU A 27 -4.41 12.13 10.94
CA LEU A 27 -3.02 11.92 10.54
C LEU A 27 -2.13 11.83 11.78
N LYS A 28 -2.21 10.73 12.53
CA LYS A 28 -1.03 10.33 13.32
C LYS A 28 -0.10 9.59 12.36
N PRO A 29 1.00 10.21 11.88
CA PRO A 29 2.07 9.42 11.32
C PRO A 29 2.48 8.40 12.38
N ILE A 30 2.57 7.13 12.00
CA ILE A 30 3.31 6.14 12.77
C ILE A 30 4.77 6.62 12.71
N ILE A 31 5.15 7.53 13.62
CA ILE A 31 6.55 7.88 13.84
C ILE A 31 7.10 6.76 14.72
N LEU A 32 7.58 5.70 14.07
CA LEU A 32 8.47 4.75 14.71
C LEU A 32 9.81 5.46 14.97
N PRO A 33 10.39 5.38 16.18
CA PRO A 33 11.71 5.91 16.44
C PRO A 33 12.74 5.04 15.69
N ARG A 34 13.27 5.55 14.58
CA ARG A 34 14.33 4.92 13.79
C ARG A 34 15.65 4.94 14.57
N ALA A 35 15.98 3.86 15.26
CA ALA A 35 17.34 3.60 15.72
C ALA A 35 18.16 2.98 14.56
N ARG A 36 19.24 3.66 14.19
CA ARG A 36 20.11 3.34 13.06
C ARG A 36 20.87 2.03 13.27
N SER A 37 20.92 1.19 12.24
CA SER A 37 22.12 0.44 11.88
C SER A 37 22.33 0.56 10.36
N GLY A 38 23.57 0.83 9.97
CA GLY A 38 23.90 1.45 8.69
C GLY A 38 23.83 0.52 7.49
N ILE A 39 22.95 0.86 6.54
CA ILE A 39 23.17 0.65 5.12
C ILE A 39 22.74 1.95 4.42
N HIS A 40 23.65 2.52 3.64
CA HIS A 40 23.46 3.77 2.91
C HIS A 40 22.41 3.58 1.79
N HIS A 41 21.16 3.94 2.06
CA HIS A 41 20.22 4.32 1.02
C HIS A 41 20.01 5.83 1.06
N VAL A 42 20.19 6.45 -0.11
CA VAL A 42 20.02 7.87 -0.39
C VAL A 42 18.63 8.31 0.07
N PHE A 43 18.57 9.04 1.19
CA PHE A 43 17.36 9.67 1.69
C PHE A 43 16.93 10.77 0.70
N LYS A 44 15.88 10.52 -0.09
CA LYS A 44 15.17 11.58 -0.79
C LYS A 44 14.34 12.34 0.24
N SER A 45 14.63 13.64 0.38
CA SER A 45 13.91 14.56 1.25
C SER A 45 12.39 14.43 1.06
N ILE A 46 11.67 14.14 2.14
CA ILE A 46 10.21 14.12 2.15
C ILE A 46 9.75 15.56 2.32
N GLU A 47 9.40 16.21 1.20
CA GLU A 47 8.57 17.41 1.23
C GLU A 47 7.16 17.02 1.68
N ILE A 48 6.60 17.77 2.62
CA ILE A 48 5.22 17.60 3.15
C ILE A 48 4.21 18.19 2.13
N GLY A 49 4.33 17.78 0.87
CA GLY A 49 3.26 17.87 -0.12
C GLY A 49 2.42 16.59 -0.03
N VAL A 50 1.14 16.66 -0.36
CA VAL A 50 0.33 15.44 -0.56
C VAL A 50 1.01 14.65 -1.67
N THR A 51 1.82 13.65 -1.33
CA THR A 51 2.59 12.90 -2.31
C THR A 51 1.60 12.04 -3.09
N VAL A 52 1.40 12.40 -4.36
CA VAL A 52 0.74 11.54 -5.34
C VAL A 52 1.40 10.17 -5.23
N THR A 53 0.65 9.20 -4.70
CA THR A 53 1.18 7.87 -4.42
C THR A 53 0.82 6.98 -5.59
N THR A 54 1.83 6.57 -6.36
CA THR A 54 1.64 5.58 -7.43
C THR A 54 1.22 4.24 -6.83
N ARG A 55 0.57 3.39 -7.64
CA ARG A 55 0.24 2.02 -7.23
C ARG A 55 1.46 1.28 -6.67
N LEU A 56 2.61 1.34 -7.33
CA LEU A 56 3.81 0.65 -6.86
C LEU A 56 4.33 1.20 -5.53
N ALA A 57 4.44 2.53 -5.39
CA ALA A 57 4.90 3.16 -4.17
C ALA A 57 3.99 2.86 -2.97
N TYR A 58 2.68 2.78 -3.20
CA TYR A 58 1.72 2.38 -2.16
C TYR A 58 2.00 0.97 -1.63
N HIS A 59 2.22 0.00 -2.52
CA HIS A 59 2.48 -1.39 -2.12
C HIS A 59 3.88 -1.60 -1.53
N GLN A 60 4.88 -0.84 -1.97
CA GLN A 60 6.20 -0.82 -1.31
C GLN A 60 6.09 -0.40 0.16
N GLN A 61 5.33 0.66 0.46
CA GLN A 61 5.08 1.08 1.85
C GLN A 61 4.39 0.00 2.69
N LEU A 62 3.50 -0.80 2.09
CA LEU A 62 2.88 -1.93 2.79
C LEU A 62 3.87 -3.08 3.04
N ASN A 63 4.78 -3.34 2.10
CA ASN A 63 5.85 -4.32 2.29
C ASN A 63 6.83 -3.90 3.37
N ASP A 64 7.22 -2.63 3.42
CA ASP A 64 8.07 -2.09 4.48
C ASP A 64 7.41 -2.28 5.85
N ALA A 65 6.11 -1.98 5.97
CA ALA A 65 5.36 -2.18 7.20
C ALA A 65 5.25 -3.66 7.60
N LEU A 66 5.07 -4.56 6.62
CA LEU A 66 5.01 -5.99 6.86
C LEU A 66 6.37 -6.54 7.29
N TYR A 67 7.47 -6.08 6.67
CA TYR A 67 8.83 -6.43 7.06
C TYR A 67 9.09 -6.02 8.51
N GLU A 68 8.80 -4.77 8.88
CA GLU A 68 8.98 -4.27 10.25
C GLU A 68 8.19 -5.10 11.26
N LEU A 69 6.94 -5.44 10.94
CA LEU A 69 6.14 -6.34 11.77
C LEU A 69 6.81 -7.71 11.94
N CYS A 70 7.28 -8.31 10.84
CA CYS A 70 7.97 -9.60 10.87
C CYS A 70 9.26 -9.50 11.69
N ALA A 71 10.10 -8.50 11.45
CA ALA A 71 11.37 -8.32 12.13
C ALA A 71 11.21 -8.15 13.65
N GLN A 72 10.12 -7.54 14.11
CA GLN A 72 9.83 -7.39 15.54
C GLN A 72 9.21 -8.64 16.14
N THR A 73 8.36 -9.34 15.38
CA THR A 73 7.50 -10.40 15.90
C THR A 73 8.18 -11.77 15.84
N VAL A 74 8.88 -12.06 14.74
CA VAL A 74 9.48 -13.36 14.45
C VAL A 74 10.57 -13.76 15.47
N PRO A 75 11.49 -12.88 15.92
CA PRO A 75 12.49 -13.24 16.93
C PRO A 75 11.89 -13.59 18.30
N LEU A 76 10.68 -13.10 18.59
CA LEU A 76 9.97 -13.36 19.84
C LEU A 76 9.23 -14.71 19.82
N GLN A 77 9.02 -15.29 18.63
CA GLN A 77 8.28 -16.52 18.43
C GLN A 77 9.24 -17.72 18.31
N ASN A 78 9.27 -18.56 19.35
CA ASN A 78 9.91 -19.90 19.44
C ASN A 78 11.33 -20.07 18.84
N THR A 79 12.30 -20.36 19.71
CA THR A 79 13.71 -20.66 19.38
C THR A 79 13.93 -21.84 18.42
N ASN A 80 12.94 -22.72 18.25
CA ASN A 80 13.06 -23.94 17.44
C ASN A 80 12.89 -23.74 15.93
N ILE A 81 12.67 -22.50 15.47
CA ILE A 81 12.39 -22.19 14.04
C ILE A 81 13.33 -21.11 13.48
N LYS A 82 14.49 -20.90 14.11
CA LYS A 82 15.42 -19.80 13.79
C LYS A 82 15.84 -19.76 12.31
N GLU A 83 16.05 -20.90 11.69
CA GLU A 83 16.40 -20.99 10.27
C GLU A 83 15.26 -20.49 9.37
N SER A 84 14.01 -20.90 9.62
CA SER A 84 12.82 -20.39 8.91
C SER A 84 12.61 -18.88 9.12
N ASN A 85 12.98 -18.37 10.30
CA ASN A 85 12.90 -16.94 10.62
C ASN A 85 13.90 -16.14 9.78
N GLU A 86 15.15 -16.60 9.71
CA GLU A 86 16.20 -16.01 8.89
C GLU A 86 15.85 -16.09 7.39
N GLU A 87 15.32 -17.23 6.93
CA GLU A 87 14.83 -17.40 5.56
C GLU A 87 13.74 -16.37 5.22
N LEU A 88 12.74 -16.18 6.08
CA LEU A 88 11.66 -15.22 5.82
C LEU A 88 12.22 -13.79 5.68
N LEU A 89 13.11 -13.37 6.59
CA LEU A 89 13.71 -12.03 6.53
C LEU A 89 14.60 -11.87 5.28
N SER A 90 15.30 -12.93 4.86
CA SER A 90 16.10 -12.92 3.64
C SER A 90 15.24 -12.74 2.36
N LEU A 91 14.01 -13.28 2.35
CA LEU A 91 13.07 -13.07 1.24
C LEU A 91 12.67 -11.60 1.11
N PHE A 92 12.49 -10.87 2.22
CA PHE A 92 12.21 -9.43 2.15
C PHE A 92 13.39 -8.65 1.55
N SER A 93 14.63 -8.99 1.91
CA SER A 93 15.81 -8.39 1.29
C SER A 93 15.89 -8.69 -0.22
N ALA A 94 15.55 -9.92 -0.64
CA ALA A 94 15.49 -10.26 -2.05
C ALA A 94 14.37 -9.49 -2.79
N LEU A 95 13.22 -9.31 -2.15
CA LEU A 95 12.10 -8.53 -2.69
C LEU A 95 12.49 -7.06 -2.92
N GLU A 96 13.19 -6.45 -1.95
CA GLU A 96 13.71 -5.08 -2.10
C GLU A 96 14.65 -4.93 -3.29
N LEU A 97 15.54 -5.92 -3.51
CA LEU A 97 16.42 -5.94 -4.68
C LEU A 97 15.63 -6.02 -5.99
N CYS A 98 14.60 -6.87 -6.06
CA CYS A 98 13.74 -6.94 -7.25
C CYS A 98 13.05 -5.60 -7.53
N PHE A 99 12.53 -4.93 -6.48
CA PHE A 99 11.95 -3.59 -6.65
C PHE A 99 12.97 -2.56 -7.14
N ALA A 100 14.19 -2.58 -6.61
CA ALA A 100 15.24 -1.63 -6.99
C ALA A 100 15.71 -1.83 -8.44
N ASN A 101 15.77 -3.08 -8.90
CA ASN A 101 16.21 -3.44 -10.25
C ASN A 101 15.09 -3.38 -11.29
N GLY A 102 13.82 -3.34 -10.85
CA GLY A 102 12.66 -3.47 -11.74
C GLY A 102 12.45 -4.90 -12.25
N ASP A 103 12.98 -5.90 -11.53
CA ASP A 103 12.78 -7.32 -11.82
C ASP A 103 11.37 -7.78 -11.42
N ASP A 104 10.98 -8.99 -11.84
CA ASP A 104 9.72 -9.59 -11.42
C ASP A 104 9.74 -9.92 -9.92
N TYR A 105 9.03 -9.11 -9.14
CA TYR A 105 8.87 -9.24 -7.69
C TYR A 105 7.72 -10.16 -7.27
N THR A 106 6.87 -10.58 -8.22
CA THR A 106 5.64 -11.35 -7.96
C THR A 106 5.93 -12.69 -7.28
N PRO A 107 6.90 -13.51 -7.77
CA PRO A 107 7.16 -14.83 -7.19
C PRO A 107 7.69 -14.76 -5.75
N ILE A 108 8.52 -13.76 -5.44
CA ILE A 108 9.08 -13.57 -4.09
C ILE A 108 7.99 -13.09 -3.14
N GLY A 109 7.15 -12.14 -3.58
CA GLY A 109 6.02 -11.68 -2.80
C GLY A 109 5.04 -12.79 -2.44
N GLN A 110 4.64 -13.61 -3.41
CA GLN A 110 3.78 -14.78 -3.15
C GLN A 110 4.43 -15.75 -2.16
N GLN A 111 5.73 -16.03 -2.29
CA GLN A 111 6.46 -16.87 -1.33
C GLN A 111 6.45 -16.30 0.09
N ILE A 112 6.64 -14.97 0.24
CA ILE A 112 6.57 -14.29 1.54
C ILE A 112 5.17 -14.46 2.15
N ILE A 113 4.11 -14.15 1.40
CA ILE A 113 2.74 -14.21 1.89
C ILE A 113 2.34 -15.65 2.26
N THR A 114 2.58 -16.61 1.39
CA THR A 114 2.27 -18.03 1.65
C THR A 114 3.03 -18.57 2.86
N ARG A 115 4.30 -18.18 3.03
CA ARG A 115 5.09 -18.56 4.21
C ARG A 115 4.53 -17.92 5.49
N ILE A 116 4.13 -16.65 5.46
CA ILE A 116 3.49 -15.97 6.59
C ILE A 116 2.19 -16.65 6.98
N VAL A 117 1.31 -16.96 6.02
CA VAL A 117 0.05 -17.65 6.27
C VAL A 117 0.28 -19.04 6.88
N SER A 118 1.27 -19.78 6.37
CA SER A 118 1.48 -21.19 6.76
C SER A 118 2.23 -21.37 8.07
N HIS A 119 3.20 -20.49 8.36
CA HIS A 119 4.14 -20.67 9.46
C HIS A 119 4.03 -19.60 10.56
N TYR A 120 3.40 -18.47 10.27
CA TYR A 120 3.32 -17.34 11.19
C TYR A 120 1.87 -16.89 11.42
N PRO A 121 1.00 -17.76 11.98
CA PRO A 121 -0.43 -17.49 12.14
C PRO A 121 -0.75 -16.27 13.02
N ALA A 122 0.18 -15.83 13.86
CA ALA A 122 0.04 -14.61 14.65
C ALA A 122 0.28 -13.32 13.83
N ILE A 123 1.01 -13.42 12.72
CA ILE A 123 1.29 -12.32 11.80
C ILE A 123 0.20 -12.26 10.71
N THR A 124 -0.35 -13.41 10.29
CA THR A 124 -1.34 -13.50 9.20
C THR A 124 -2.50 -12.49 9.28
N PRO A 125 -3.18 -12.27 10.44
CA PRO A 125 -4.29 -11.32 10.53
C PRO A 125 -3.86 -9.85 10.40
N GLN A 126 -2.56 -9.57 10.56
CA GLN A 126 -1.98 -8.23 10.50
C GLN A 126 -1.46 -7.91 9.08
N VAL A 127 -1.40 -8.89 8.17
CA VAL A 127 -1.03 -8.68 6.78
C VAL A 127 -2.11 -7.82 6.10
N HIS A 128 -1.68 -6.72 5.48
CA HIS A 128 -2.60 -5.81 4.80
C HIS A 128 -3.25 -6.50 3.61
N ARG A 129 -4.58 -6.40 3.49
CA ARG A 129 -5.38 -7.12 2.47
C ARG A 129 -4.94 -6.81 1.03
N ASP A 130 -4.50 -5.58 0.78
CA ASP A 130 -4.00 -5.15 -0.52
C ASP A 130 -2.77 -5.92 -1.00
N LEU A 131 -1.94 -6.47 -0.10
CA LEU A 131 -0.79 -7.28 -0.52
C LEU A 131 -1.24 -8.60 -1.17
N PHE A 132 -2.35 -9.18 -0.73
CA PHE A 132 -2.91 -10.39 -1.34
C PHE A 132 -3.40 -10.12 -2.76
N TRP A 133 -4.02 -8.96 -2.98
CA TRP A 133 -4.44 -8.53 -4.31
C TRP A 133 -3.22 -8.21 -5.20
N PHE A 134 -2.25 -7.47 -4.66
CA PHE A 134 -1.09 -6.98 -5.39
C PHE A 134 -0.24 -8.09 -5.99
N TYR A 135 0.04 -9.13 -5.20
CA TYR A 135 0.83 -10.28 -5.66
C TYR A 135 0.01 -11.30 -6.45
N GLY A 136 -1.32 -11.29 -6.31
CA GLY A 136 -2.20 -12.15 -7.08
C GLY A 136 -1.91 -13.65 -6.91
N GLY A 137 -2.25 -14.43 -7.93
CA GLY A 137 -2.03 -15.89 -7.94
C GLY A 137 -2.67 -16.57 -6.73
N ASP A 138 -1.89 -17.41 -6.04
CA ASP A 138 -2.35 -18.14 -4.86
C ASP A 138 -2.79 -17.23 -3.71
N CYS A 139 -2.33 -15.97 -3.68
CA CYS A 139 -2.72 -15.02 -2.65
C CYS A 139 -4.19 -14.59 -2.76
N LEU A 140 -4.78 -14.68 -3.96
CA LEU A 140 -6.17 -14.27 -4.18
C LEU A 140 -7.17 -15.16 -3.44
N HIS A 141 -6.81 -16.41 -3.15
CA HIS A 141 -7.65 -17.33 -2.36
C HIS A 141 -7.91 -16.84 -0.93
N PHE A 142 -7.11 -15.90 -0.44
CA PHE A 142 -7.32 -15.31 0.88
C PHE A 142 -8.30 -14.14 0.87
N LEU A 143 -8.76 -13.67 -0.30
CA LEU A 143 -9.74 -12.60 -0.46
C LEU A 143 -11.15 -13.17 -0.69
N SER A 144 -12.15 -12.49 -0.16
CA SER A 144 -13.55 -12.77 -0.48
C SER A 144 -13.94 -12.22 -1.86
N ASP A 145 -15.00 -12.75 -2.45
CA ASP A 145 -15.52 -12.28 -3.75
C ASP A 145 -15.84 -10.76 -3.73
N ASP A 146 -16.43 -10.27 -2.63
CA ASP A 146 -16.71 -8.84 -2.43
C ASP A 146 -15.44 -7.99 -2.40
N GLU A 147 -14.36 -8.49 -1.79
CA GLU A 147 -13.06 -7.83 -1.80
C GLU A 147 -12.46 -7.81 -3.21
N ILE A 148 -12.51 -8.94 -3.91
CA ILE A 148 -12.03 -9.06 -5.30
C ILE A 148 -12.74 -8.04 -6.19
N GLN A 149 -14.07 -7.91 -6.09
CA GLN A 149 -14.83 -6.94 -6.89
C GLN A 149 -14.43 -5.49 -6.59
N LYS A 150 -14.19 -5.15 -5.31
CA LYS A 150 -13.72 -3.81 -4.91
C LYS A 150 -12.33 -3.52 -5.47
N TYR A 151 -11.41 -4.49 -5.41
CA TYR A 151 -10.07 -4.31 -5.96
C TYR A 151 -10.09 -4.21 -7.49
N GLN A 152 -10.91 -4.99 -8.19
CA GLN A 152 -11.13 -4.84 -9.64
C GLN A 152 -11.59 -3.42 -9.98
N THR A 153 -12.60 -2.92 -9.26
CA THR A 153 -13.10 -1.55 -9.44
C THR A 153 -12.02 -0.50 -9.17
N LEU A 154 -11.16 -0.73 -8.17
CA LEU A 154 -10.03 0.15 -7.85
C LEU A 154 -8.99 0.19 -8.97
N GLU A 155 -8.59 -0.96 -9.48
CA GLU A 155 -7.59 -1.03 -10.56
C GLU A 155 -8.11 -0.40 -11.85
N GLU A 156 -9.37 -0.67 -12.23
CA GLU A 156 -10.01 -0.07 -13.41
C GLU A 156 -10.07 1.45 -13.30
N ARG A 157 -10.58 1.97 -12.18
CA ARG A 157 -10.66 3.42 -11.95
C ARG A 157 -9.29 4.08 -11.88
N TYR A 158 -8.31 3.43 -11.26
CA TYR A 158 -6.95 3.97 -11.19
C TYR A 158 -6.32 4.02 -12.58
N TYR A 159 -6.50 2.97 -13.38
CA TYR A 159 -6.00 2.92 -14.75
C TYR A 159 -6.58 4.05 -15.60
N ASP A 160 -7.90 4.27 -15.55
CA ASP A 160 -8.53 5.37 -16.29
C ASP A 160 -8.07 6.74 -15.79
N LEU A 161 -8.01 6.94 -14.47
CA LEU A 161 -7.57 8.20 -13.87
C LEU A 161 -6.11 8.50 -14.24
N SER A 162 -5.23 7.50 -14.19
CA SER A 162 -3.79 7.64 -14.48
C SER A 162 -3.49 8.03 -15.93
N LYS A 163 -4.43 7.85 -16.86
CA LYS A 163 -4.29 8.29 -18.25
C LYS A 163 -4.58 9.77 -18.44
N THR A 164 -5.50 10.31 -17.65
CA THR A 164 -6.01 11.67 -17.82
C THR A 164 -5.46 12.66 -16.80
N ASP A 165 -5.09 12.16 -15.61
CA ASP A 165 -4.68 12.96 -14.46
C ASP A 165 -3.30 12.51 -13.98
N SER A 166 -2.33 13.43 -14.05
CA SER A 166 -0.97 13.19 -13.57
C SER A 166 -0.88 13.15 -12.04
N ASP A 167 -1.91 13.65 -11.34
CA ASP A 167 -2.00 13.69 -9.88
C ASP A 167 -2.81 12.50 -9.32
N ALA A 168 -3.07 11.47 -10.13
CA ALA A 168 -3.78 10.25 -9.74
C ALA A 168 -3.12 9.56 -8.52
N CYS A 169 -3.73 9.69 -7.34
CA CYS A 169 -3.23 9.10 -6.11
C CYS A 169 -3.95 7.78 -5.77
N TYR A 170 -3.24 6.65 -5.88
CA TYR A 170 -3.77 5.31 -5.63
C TYR A 170 -4.37 5.17 -4.23
N ARG A 171 -3.65 5.68 -3.22
CA ARG A 171 -4.06 5.65 -1.81
C ARG A 171 -5.42 6.32 -1.58
N ASN A 172 -5.64 7.48 -2.19
CA ASN A 172 -6.88 8.24 -2.03
C ASN A 172 -8.05 7.53 -2.71
N LEU A 173 -7.84 7.03 -3.93
CA LEU A 173 -8.85 6.27 -4.66
C LEU A 173 -9.25 4.99 -3.93
N ARG A 174 -8.26 4.29 -3.36
CA ARG A 174 -8.48 3.10 -2.52
C ARG A 174 -9.31 3.44 -1.28
N ALA A 175 -9.04 4.55 -0.59
CA ALA A 175 -9.85 4.98 0.54
C ALA A 175 -11.32 5.25 0.15
N GLN A 176 -11.53 5.90 -1.00
CA GLN A 176 -12.88 6.17 -1.53
C GLN A 176 -13.66 4.89 -1.86
N ILE A 177 -13.06 3.93 -2.55
CA ILE A 177 -13.75 2.70 -2.99
C ILE A 177 -14.07 1.78 -1.81
N PHE A 178 -13.19 1.72 -0.82
CA PHE A 178 -13.39 0.91 0.38
C PHE A 178 -14.23 1.62 1.46
N ASN A 179 -14.78 2.81 1.17
CA ASN A 179 -15.56 3.64 2.10
C ASN A 179 -14.83 3.91 3.43
N MET A 180 -13.52 4.12 3.35
CA MET A 180 -12.69 4.45 4.50
C MET A 180 -12.63 5.97 4.62
N HIS A 181 -13.46 6.52 5.53
CA HIS A 181 -13.53 7.94 5.88
C HIS A 181 -12.62 8.30 7.05
#